data_AF-J0LA30-F1
#
_entry.id   AF-J0LA30-F1
#
_cell.length_a   1.000
_cell.length_b   1.000
_cell.length_c   1.000
_cell.angle_alpha   90.00
_cell.angle_beta   90.00
_cell.angle_gamma   90.00
#
_symmetry.space_group_name_H-M   'P 1'
#
loop_
_entity.id
_entity.type
_entity.pdbx_description
1 polymer ?
#
loop_
_entity_poly.entity_id
_entity_poly.type
_entity_poly.pdbx_seq_one_letter_code
_entity_poly.pdbx_strand_id
1 'polypeptide(L)'
;MRVSPSDSTRLFIQAFLARRKMSDSVARLLHEKCCETVNRCAPDDRRVPWNEDSFDTFIDSVSAMFIDYDIKVCSDVDEATGRKVWLLVSPARRYDWRTIAEMARWDRST
;
A
#
# COMPACT_ATOMS: atom_id res chain seq x y z
N MET A 1 9.99 24.27 -6.14
CA MET A 1 9.17 23.06 -5.94
C MET A 1 8.13 23.39 -4.89
N ARG A 2 6.82 23.39 -5.21
CA ARG A 2 5.77 23.64 -4.21
C ARG A 2 5.37 22.30 -3.60
N VAL A 3 5.59 22.13 -2.30
CA VAL A 3 5.14 20.95 -1.56
C VAL A 3 3.63 21.04 -1.39
N SER A 4 2.96 19.91 -1.63
CA SER A 4 1.51 19.75 -1.53
C SER A 4 1.17 18.76 -0.41
N PRO A 5 -0.01 18.88 0.21
CA PRO A 5 -0.49 17.92 1.21
C PRO A 5 -0.44 16.46 0.73
N SER A 6 -0.72 16.20 -0.55
CA SER A 6 -0.70 14.86 -1.13
C SER A 6 0.71 14.26 -1.29
N ASP A 7 1.76 15.05 -1.09
CA ASP A 7 3.13 14.53 -1.09
C ASP A 7 3.40 13.62 0.10
N SER A 8 2.65 13.71 1.20
CA SER A 8 2.80 12.80 2.35
C SER A 8 2.38 11.38 1.95
N THR A 9 1.25 11.24 1.25
CA THR A 9 0.77 9.97 0.70
C THR A 9 1.75 9.41 -0.33
N ARG A 10 2.31 10.25 -1.21
CA ARG A 10 3.31 9.81 -2.20
C ARG A 10 4.57 9.27 -1.54
N LEU A 11 5.09 9.99 -0.54
CA LEU A 11 6.25 9.55 0.24
C LEU A 11 5.98 8.23 0.96
N PHE A 12 4.78 8.09 1.56
CA PHE A 12 4.37 6.85 2.20
C PHE A 12 4.35 5.68 1.21
N ILE A 13 3.73 5.86 0.04
CA ILE A 13 3.66 4.84 -1.02
C ILE A 13 5.07 4.43 -1.48
N GLN A 14 5.96 5.39 -1.74
CA GLN A 14 7.35 5.11 -2.13
C GLN A 14 8.07 4.28 -1.06
N ALA A 15 7.92 4.67 0.20
CA ALA A 15 8.53 4.00 1.33
C ALA A 15 7.92 2.60 1.59
N PHE A 16 6.64 2.40 1.29
CA PHE A 16 5.97 1.10 1.36
C PHE A 16 6.50 0.18 0.26
N LEU A 17 6.47 0.62 -0.99
CA LEU A 17 6.95 -0.15 -2.14
C LEU A 17 8.40 -0.61 -1.96
N ALA A 18 9.25 0.22 -1.36
CA ALA A 18 10.63 -0.15 -1.05
C ALA A 18 10.77 -1.28 -0.01
N ARG A 19 9.81 -1.43 0.92
CA ARG A 19 9.85 -2.42 2.01
C ARG A 19 9.07 -3.70 1.73
N ARG A 20 8.05 -3.65 0.86
CA ARG A 20 7.10 -4.75 0.52
C ARG A 20 6.23 -5.26 1.67
N LYS A 21 6.78 -5.41 2.88
CA LYS A 21 6.14 -5.83 4.13
C LYS A 21 6.56 -4.90 5.26
N MET A 22 5.65 -4.58 6.17
CA MET A 22 5.96 -3.83 7.39
C MET A 22 5.05 -4.25 8.54
N SER A 23 5.51 -4.12 9.80
CA SER A 23 4.62 -4.25 10.95
C SER A 23 3.66 -3.07 11.04
N ASP A 24 2.53 -3.26 11.72
CA ASP A 24 1.57 -2.18 11.97
C ASP A 24 2.21 -0.94 12.62
N SER A 25 3.06 -1.14 13.63
CA SER A 25 3.81 -0.07 14.29
C SER A 25 4.72 0.71 13.35
N VAL A 26 5.41 0.01 12.43
CA VAL A 26 6.29 0.65 11.45
C VAL A 26 5.46 1.41 10.41
N ALA A 27 4.31 0.88 10.00
CA ALA A 27 3.42 1.53 9.05
C ALA A 27 2.85 2.85 9.61
N ARG A 28 2.37 2.83 10.85
CA ARG A 28 1.86 4.02 11.55
C ARG A 28 2.95 5.08 11.73
N LEU A 29 4.11 4.68 12.23
CA LEU A 29 5.27 5.57 12.40
C LEU A 29 5.72 6.16 11.06
N LEU A 30 5.73 5.35 9.99
CA LEU A 30 6.11 5.82 8.67
C LEU A 30 5.13 6.88 8.16
N HIS A 31 3.82 6.67 8.32
CA HIS A 31 2.79 7.66 7.97
C HIS A 31 2.98 8.98 8.75
N GLU A 32 3.22 8.89 10.06
CA GLU A 32 3.53 10.06 10.91
C GLU A 32 4.73 10.84 10.37
N LYS A 33 5.84 10.14 10.07
CA LYS A 33 7.06 10.76 9.56
C LYS A 33 6.89 11.38 8.18
N CYS A 34 6.04 10.81 7.32
CA CYS A 34 5.70 11.39 6.03
C CYS A 34 4.93 12.71 6.20
N CYS A 35 3.94 12.76 7.09
CA CYS A 35 3.21 13.99 7.42
C CYS A 35 4.13 15.06 8.04
N GLU A 36 4.98 14.67 8.99
CA GLU A 36 5.97 15.55 9.62
C GLU A 36 6.93 16.15 8.60
N THR A 37 7.44 15.33 7.68
CA THR A 37 8.37 15.76 6.62
C THR A 37 7.72 16.79 5.70
N VAL A 38 6.49 16.56 5.27
CA VAL A 38 5.75 17.51 4.45
C VAL A 38 5.50 18.82 5.20
N ASN A 39 5.12 18.75 6.48
CA ASN A 39 4.85 19.92 7.30
C ASN A 39 6.10 20.79 7.55
N ARG A 40 7.30 20.20 7.56
CA ARG A 40 8.56 20.97 7.64
C ARG A 40 8.83 21.81 6.40
N CYS A 41 8.22 21.46 5.26
CA CYS A 41 8.44 22.14 3.99
C CYS A 41 7.21 22.92 3.49
N ALA A 42 6.05 22.75 4.13
CA ALA A 42 4.80 23.40 3.77
C ALA A 42 4.52 24.64 4.64
N PRO A 43 3.92 25.70 4.09
CA PRO A 43 3.40 26.81 4.88
C PRO A 43 2.24 26.35 5.80
N ASP A 44 2.00 27.10 6.87
CA ASP A 44 1.09 26.70 7.96
C ASP A 44 -0.34 26.41 7.53
N ASP A 45 -0.83 27.08 6.48
CA ASP A 45 -2.16 26.91 5.88
C ASP A 45 -2.34 25.59 5.13
N ARG A 46 -1.26 24.82 4.93
CA ARG A 46 -1.24 23.56 4.16
C ARG A 46 -0.67 22.39 4.93
N ARG A 47 -0.60 22.49 6.25
CA ARG A 47 -0.11 21.39 7.09
C ARG A 47 -1.09 20.22 7.03
N VAL A 48 -0.53 19.01 6.97
CA VAL A 48 -1.24 17.74 7.04
C VAL A 48 -1.25 17.28 8.49
N PRO A 49 -2.39 17.31 9.19
CA PRO A 49 -2.47 16.77 10.53
C PRO A 49 -2.34 15.23 10.47
N TRP A 50 -1.50 14.67 11.33
CA TRP A 50 -1.46 13.24 11.57
C TRP A 50 -2.40 12.90 12.74
N ASN A 51 -3.18 11.84 12.58
CA ASN A 51 -4.02 11.27 13.63
C ASN A 51 -3.86 9.73 13.57
N GLU A 52 -3.66 9.11 14.72
CA GLU A 52 -3.53 7.66 14.84
C GLU A 52 -4.83 6.93 14.47
N ASP A 53 -5.97 7.51 14.85
CA ASP A 53 -7.30 6.92 14.61
C ASP A 53 -7.67 6.91 13.12
N SER A 54 -7.07 7.80 12.32
CA SER A 54 -7.33 7.88 10.88
C SER A 54 -6.44 6.97 10.04
N PHE A 55 -5.53 6.21 10.67
CA PHE A 55 -4.56 5.40 9.93
C PHE A 55 -5.22 4.32 9.06
N ASP A 56 -6.22 3.60 9.57
CA ASP A 56 -6.88 2.55 8.79
C ASP A 56 -7.63 3.16 7.59
N THR A 57 -8.29 4.31 7.77
CA THR A 57 -8.91 5.07 6.67
C THR A 57 -7.89 5.55 5.64
N PHE A 58 -6.71 5.97 6.10
CA PHE A 58 -5.60 6.33 5.22
C PHE A 58 -5.15 5.13 4.40
N ILE A 59 -5.00 3.94 5.01
CA ILE A 59 -4.66 2.72 4.28
C ILE A 59 -5.72 2.38 3.23
N ASP A 60 -7.01 2.51 3.54
CA ASP A 60 -8.08 2.31 2.55
C ASP A 60 -7.94 3.27 1.36
N SER A 61 -7.60 4.54 1.62
CA SER A 61 -7.35 5.53 0.57
C SER A 61 -6.13 5.17 -0.29
N VAL A 62 -5.05 4.66 0.32
CA VAL A 62 -3.86 4.19 -0.41
C VAL A 62 -4.19 2.96 -1.23
N SER A 63 -4.95 2.01 -0.67
CA SER A 63 -5.41 0.81 -1.36
C SER A 63 -6.26 1.17 -2.59
N ALA A 64 -7.14 2.17 -2.48
CA ALA A 64 -7.94 2.67 -3.60
C ALA A 64 -7.08 3.28 -4.72
N MET A 65 -5.93 3.89 -4.43
CA MET A 65 -5.01 4.39 -5.46
C MET A 65 -4.36 3.28 -6.28
N PHE A 66 -4.37 2.04 -5.77
CA PHE A 66 -3.81 0.87 -6.44
C PHE A 66 -4.84 0.04 -7.22
N ILE A 67 -6.12 0.44 -7.21
CA ILE A 67 -7.20 -0.33 -7.82
C ILE A 67 -6.98 -0.57 -9.32
N ASP A 68 -6.48 0.43 -10.04
CA ASP A 68 -6.21 0.36 -11.48
C ASP A 68 -5.02 -0.54 -11.83
N TYR A 69 -4.19 -0.89 -10.84
CA TYR A 69 -3.00 -1.71 -11.02
C TYR A 69 -3.21 -3.16 -10.58
N ASP A 70 -4.42 -3.51 -10.16
CA ASP A 70 -4.73 -4.83 -9.58
C ASP A 70 -3.73 -5.16 -8.45
N ILE A 71 -3.55 -4.18 -7.56
CA ILE A 71 -2.75 -4.28 -6.34
C ILE A 71 -3.63 -3.81 -5.19
N LYS A 72 -3.53 -4.50 -4.05
CA LYS A 72 -4.28 -4.18 -2.83
C LYS A 72 -3.34 -4.09 -1.64
N VAL A 73 -3.58 -3.13 -0.75
CA VAL A 73 -2.98 -3.13 0.58
C VAL A 73 -3.82 -4.03 1.48
N CYS A 74 -3.21 -5.03 2.10
CA CYS A 74 -3.86 -5.96 3.01
C CYS A 74 -3.10 -6.03 4.34
N SER A 75 -3.83 -6.30 5.42
CA SER A 75 -3.22 -6.70 6.69
C SER A 75 -3.27 -8.22 6.85
N ASP A 76 -2.24 -8.77 7.46
CA ASP A 76 -2.15 -10.18 7.85
C ASP A 76 -1.58 -10.30 9.27
N VAL A 77 -1.67 -11.48 9.88
CA VAL A 77 -1.02 -11.79 11.15
C VAL A 77 0.20 -12.66 10.87
N ASP A 78 1.37 -12.14 11.22
CA ASP A 78 2.62 -12.87 11.07
C ASP A 78 2.64 -14.08 12.01
N GLU A 79 2.69 -15.30 11.46
CA GLU A 79 2.58 -16.55 12.23
C GLU A 79 3.71 -16.76 13.24
N ALA A 80 4.92 -16.25 12.96
CA ALA A 80 6.07 -16.43 13.84
C ALA A 80 6.02 -15.49 15.05
N THR A 81 5.38 -14.32 14.90
CA THR A 81 5.40 -13.26 15.92
C THR A 81 4.03 -12.91 16.49
N GLY A 82 2.94 -13.37 15.86
CA GLY A 82 1.56 -13.00 16.17
C GLY A 82 1.22 -11.54 15.88
N ARG A 83 2.08 -10.80 15.17
CA ARG A 83 1.92 -9.34 14.97
C ARG A 83 1.21 -9.03 13.67
N LYS A 84 0.36 -8.01 13.69
CA LYS A 84 -0.25 -7.45 12.48
C LYS A 84 0.84 -6.86 11.57
N VAL A 85 0.80 -7.25 10.30
CA VAL A 85 1.68 -6.78 9.25
C VAL A 85 0.87 -6.27 8.07
N TRP A 86 1.41 -5.29 7.35
CA TRP A 86 0.84 -4.72 6.14
C TRP A 86 1.64 -5.15 4.92
N LEU A 87 0.94 -5.53 3.86
CA LEU A 87 1.48 -6.11 2.64
C LEU A 87 0.83 -5.46 1.42
N LEU A 88 1.61 -5.33 0.35
CA LEU A 88 1.06 -5.11 -1.00
C LEU A 88 0.93 -6.46 -1.68
N VAL A 89 -0.30 -6.80 -2.04
CA VAL A 89 -0.60 -8.05 -2.74
C VAL A 89 -1.18 -7.71 -4.11
N SER A 90 -0.70 -8.39 -5.14
CA SER A 90 -1.48 -8.51 -6.36
C SER A 90 -2.43 -9.69 -6.13
N PRO A 91 -3.76 -9.52 -6.18
CA PRO A 91 -4.64 -10.66 -6.31
C PRO A 91 -4.14 -11.46 -7.52
N ALA A 92 -3.65 -12.68 -7.25
CA ALA A 92 -3.24 -13.57 -8.31
C ALA A 92 -4.37 -13.58 -9.34
N ARG A 93 -4.06 -13.24 -10.61
CA ARG A 93 -4.98 -13.41 -11.72
C ARG A 93 -5.71 -14.72 -11.46
N ARG A 94 -7.02 -14.66 -11.21
CA ARG A 94 -7.86 -15.85 -11.36
C ARG A 94 -7.44 -16.36 -12.72
N TYR A 95 -6.84 -17.54 -12.77
CA TYR A 95 -6.68 -18.22 -14.03
C TYR A 95 -8.10 -18.28 -14.60
N ASP A 96 -8.35 -17.45 -15.60
CA ASP A 96 -9.57 -17.57 -16.38
C ASP A 96 -9.57 -19.01 -16.87
N TRP A 97 -10.70 -19.70 -16.72
CA TRP A 97 -10.85 -21.05 -17.25
C TRP A 97 -10.48 -21.09 -18.74
N ARG A 98 -10.57 -19.96 -19.45
CA ARG A 98 -10.06 -19.80 -20.82
C ARG A 98 -8.55 -19.96 -20.92
N THR A 99 -7.78 -19.31 -20.04
CA THR A 99 -6.32 -19.47 -19.98
C THR A 99 -5.93 -20.91 -19.65
N ILE A 100 -6.64 -21.56 -18.70
CA ILE A 100 -6.41 -22.98 -18.38
C ILE A 100 -6.76 -23.87 -19.59
N ALA A 101 -7.85 -23.59 -20.29
CA ALA A 101 -8.29 -24.35 -21.46
C ALA A 101 -7.41 -24.15 -22.70
N GLU A 102 -6.71 -23.03 -22.82
CA GLU A 102 -5.70 -22.77 -23.84
C GLU A 102 -4.39 -23.50 -23.53
N MET A 103 -3.93 -23.45 -22.28
CA MET A 103 -2.75 -24.21 -21.84
C MET A 103 -2.97 -25.73 -21.98
N ALA A 104 -4.15 -26.23 -21.63
CA ALA A 104 -4.54 -27.63 -21.80
C ALA A 104 -4.78 -28.04 -23.27
N ARG A 105 -4.90 -27.09 -24.21
CA ARG A 105 -4.93 -27.39 -25.64
C ARG A 105 -3.53 -27.47 -26.22
N TRP A 106 -2.61 -26.64 -25.73
CA TRP A 106 -1.20 -26.65 -26.15
C TRP A 106 -0.48 -27.95 -25.74
N ASP A 107 -0.77 -28.45 -24.54
CA ASP A 107 -0.19 -29.67 -23.98
C ASP A 107 -0.71 -30.97 -24.64
N ARG A 108 -1.75 -30.87 -25.48
CA ARG A 108 -2.31 -31.99 -26.26
C ARG A 108 -1.89 -31.99 -27.74
N SER A 109 -1.04 -31.05 -28.12
CA SER A 109 -0.53 -30.89 -29.50
C SER A 109 0.96 -31.24 -29.66
N THR A 110 1.59 -31.78 -28.63
CA THR A 110 2.92 -32.41 -28.62
C THR A 110 2.80 -33.87 -28.23
#